data_AF-A0A9D8IX11-F1
#
_entry.id   AF-A0A9D8IX11-F1
#
_cell.length_a   1.000
_cell.length_b   1.000
_cell.length_c   1.000
_cell.angle_alpha   90.00
_cell.angle_beta   90.00
_cell.angle_gamma   90.00
#
_symmetry.space_group_name_H-M   'P 1'
#
loop_
_entity.id
_entity.type
_entity.pdbx_description
1 polymer ?
#
loop_
_entity_poly.entity_id
_entity_poly.type
_entity_poly.pdbx_seq_one_letter_code
_entity_poly.pdbx_strand_id
1 'polypeptide(L)'
;MSVLKRTYTVVKEFFIKYPAVLSGYIIYLYFFFATMDFYQNVKDESHSVLDLFQNFDALLWMWLLSYALVKIIDYRAKLLQREKDEIIRQREIELKETQLNTLHEVVRALQHDINNPLTIIFAYSRKAERSATENPEVLEFIKEIRESADRIAKSLADFSRAQTYQTVTTPFGPITSHGKENVPS
;
A
#
# COMPACT_ATOMS: atom_id res chain seq x y z
N MET A 1 -16.30 -40.04 8.35
CA MET A 1 -14.86 -39.69 8.30
C MET A 1 -14.56 -38.19 8.07
N SER A 2 -15.54 -37.34 7.70
CA SER A 2 -15.35 -35.89 7.44
C SER A 2 -15.30 -35.02 8.71
N VAL A 3 -16.02 -35.38 9.77
CA VAL A 3 -16.11 -34.60 11.01
C VAL A 3 -14.80 -34.61 11.81
N LEU A 4 -14.08 -35.74 11.78
CA LEU A 4 -12.78 -35.89 12.46
C LEU A 4 -11.69 -35.03 11.81
N LYS A 5 -11.67 -34.94 10.47
CA LYS A 5 -10.75 -34.05 9.75
C LYS A 5 -11.08 -32.58 10.02
N ARG A 6 -12.37 -32.21 10.02
CA ARG A 6 -12.80 -30.81 10.26
C ARG A 6 -12.47 -30.35 11.68
N THR A 7 -12.69 -31.20 12.69
CA THR A 7 -12.32 -30.89 14.08
C THR A 7 -10.80 -30.81 14.25
N TYR A 8 -10.03 -31.72 13.64
CA TYR A 8 -8.57 -31.65 13.64
C TYR A 8 -8.04 -30.34 13.02
N THR A 9 -8.59 -29.88 11.90
CA THR A 9 -8.14 -28.62 11.27
C THR A 9 -8.43 -27.40 12.14
N VAL A 10 -9.61 -27.32 12.76
CA VAL A 10 -9.98 -26.20 13.65
C VAL A 10 -9.10 -26.17 14.89
N VAL A 11 -8.85 -27.33 15.51
CA VAL A 11 -7.97 -27.45 16.67
C VAL A 11 -6.53 -27.08 16.30
N LYS A 12 -6.06 -27.52 15.14
CA LYS A 12 -4.73 -27.18 14.62
C LYS A 12 -4.60 -25.68 14.35
N GLU A 13 -5.57 -25.06 13.68
CA GLU A 13 -5.59 -23.61 13.46
C GLU A 13 -5.64 -22.82 14.76
N PHE A 14 -6.39 -23.30 15.76
CA PHE A 14 -6.45 -22.68 17.08
C PHE A 14 -5.08 -22.71 17.79
N PHE A 15 -4.40 -23.85 17.79
CA PHE A 15 -3.06 -23.97 18.38
C PHE A 15 -1.97 -23.22 17.61
N ILE A 16 -2.10 -23.09 16.29
CA ILE A 16 -1.23 -22.23 15.47
C ILE A 16 -1.48 -20.75 15.80
N LYS A 17 -2.73 -20.36 16.02
CA LYS A 17 -3.11 -18.98 16.35
C LYS A 17 -2.74 -18.59 17.79
N TYR A 18 -2.76 -19.55 18.72
CA TYR A 18 -2.47 -19.34 20.14
C TYR A 18 -1.39 -20.31 20.66
N PRO A 19 -0.13 -20.15 20.24
CA PRO A 19 0.98 -21.03 20.66
C PRO A 19 1.24 -20.98 22.17
N ALA A 20 0.95 -19.84 22.81
CA ALA A 20 1.04 -19.70 24.26
C ALA A 20 0.09 -20.66 24.99
N VAL A 21 -1.13 -20.84 24.47
CA VAL A 21 -2.14 -21.74 25.07
C VAL A 21 -1.69 -23.20 24.95
N LEU A 22 -1.14 -23.61 23.80
CA LEU A 22 -0.55 -24.95 23.63
C LEU A 22 0.57 -25.19 24.66
N SER A 23 1.49 -24.23 24.79
CA SER A 23 2.61 -24.36 25.72
C SER A 23 2.14 -24.43 27.18
N GLY A 24 1.09 -23.68 27.53
CA GLY A 24 0.45 -23.75 28.84
C GLY A 24 -0.09 -25.15 29.12
N TYR A 25 -0.81 -25.76 28.17
CA TYR A 25 -1.30 -27.13 28.32
C TYR A 25 -0.17 -28.15 28.54
N ILE A 26 0.94 -28.02 27.81
CA ILE A 26 2.10 -28.92 27.95
C ILE A 26 2.76 -28.75 29.33
N ILE A 27 2.94 -27.50 29.79
CA ILE A 27 3.52 -27.19 31.10
C ILE A 27 2.63 -27.73 32.24
N TYR A 28 1.31 -27.51 32.17
CA TYR A 28 0.37 -28.00 33.18
C TYR A 28 0.28 -29.52 33.20
N LEU A 29 0.33 -30.19 32.04
CA LEU A 29 0.34 -31.65 31.97
C LEU A 29 1.59 -32.23 32.65
N TYR A 30 2.76 -31.65 32.38
CA TYR A 30 3.99 -32.06 33.04
C TYR A 30 3.95 -31.80 34.54
N PHE A 31 3.47 -30.62 34.96
CA PHE A 31 3.31 -30.30 36.39
C PHE A 31 2.41 -31.32 37.10
N PHE A 32 1.33 -31.77 36.44
CA PHE A 32 0.45 -32.81 36.96
C PHE A 32 1.18 -34.15 37.14
N PHE A 33 1.94 -34.60 36.15
CA PHE A 33 2.71 -35.85 36.26
C PHE A 33 3.83 -35.75 37.31
N ALA A 34 4.57 -34.65 37.35
CA ALA A 34 5.60 -34.41 38.36
C ALA A 34 5.02 -34.38 39.77
N THR A 35 3.83 -33.79 39.95
CA THR A 35 3.12 -33.79 41.25
C THR A 35 2.63 -35.19 41.62
N MET A 36 2.17 -35.98 40.65
CA MET A 36 1.72 -37.36 40.88
C MET A 36 2.89 -38.27 41.27
N ASP A 37 4.02 -38.15 40.58
CA ASP A 37 5.27 -38.87 40.87
C ASP A 37 5.83 -38.49 42.25
N PHE A 38 5.83 -37.19 42.56
CA PHE A 38 6.15 -36.69 43.90
C PHE A 38 5.23 -37.29 44.98
N TYR A 39 3.91 -37.34 44.74
CA TYR A 39 2.97 -37.89 45.70
C TYR A 39 3.16 -39.41 45.92
N GLN A 40 3.55 -40.15 44.90
CA GLN A 40 3.89 -41.57 45.02
C GLN A 40 5.21 -41.75 45.79
N ASN A 41 6.23 -40.96 45.49
CA ASN A 41 7.55 -41.06 46.14
C ASN A 41 7.55 -40.58 47.61
N VAL A 42 6.76 -39.57 47.97
CA VAL A 42 6.60 -39.09 49.37
C VAL A 42 5.93 -40.12 50.27
N LYS A 43 5.11 -41.02 49.69
CA LYS A 43 4.43 -42.06 50.44
C LYS A 43 5.37 -43.20 50.85
N ASP A 44 6.49 -43.39 50.15
CA ASP A 44 7.40 -44.51 50.35
C ASP A 44 8.66 -44.18 51.17
N GLU A 45 9.15 -42.93 51.23
CA GLU A 45 10.25 -42.55 52.13
C GLU A 45 10.30 -41.03 52.42
N SER A 46 10.63 -40.66 53.65
CA SER A 46 10.81 -39.27 54.09
C SER A 46 12.13 -38.70 53.57
N HIS A 47 12.12 -38.10 52.38
CA HIS A 47 13.33 -37.52 51.75
C HIS A 47 13.38 -35.99 51.66
N SER A 48 14.61 -35.53 51.46
CA SER A 48 15.14 -34.18 51.60
C SER A 48 14.74 -33.23 50.45
N VAL A 49 14.71 -31.92 50.74
CA VAL A 49 14.30 -30.81 49.85
C VAL A 49 15.05 -30.73 48.51
N LEU A 50 16.15 -31.48 48.35
CA LEU A 50 16.95 -31.53 47.12
C LEU A 50 16.31 -32.36 46.00
N ASP A 51 15.62 -33.46 46.33
CA ASP A 51 14.91 -34.28 45.31
C ASP A 51 13.71 -33.52 44.73
N LEU A 52 13.11 -32.64 45.53
CA LEU A 52 12.10 -31.68 45.08
C LEU A 52 12.64 -30.68 44.05
N PHE A 53 13.90 -30.26 44.15
CA PHE A 53 14.48 -29.37 43.13
C PHE A 53 14.79 -30.13 41.83
N GLN A 54 15.23 -31.37 41.93
CA GLN A 54 15.61 -32.19 40.77
C GLN A 54 14.39 -32.55 39.90
N ASN A 55 13.23 -32.78 40.50
CA ASN A 55 11.99 -33.08 39.78
C ASN A 55 11.33 -31.84 39.14
N PHE A 56 11.69 -30.64 39.57
CA PHE A 56 11.05 -29.39 39.13
C PHE A 56 11.95 -28.51 38.24
N ASP A 57 13.23 -28.84 38.05
CA ASP A 57 14.17 -28.09 37.18
C ASP A 57 13.66 -27.94 35.73
N ALA A 58 13.00 -28.99 35.20
CA ALA A 58 12.44 -28.95 33.85
C ALA A 58 11.31 -27.91 33.68
N LEU A 59 10.62 -27.49 34.75
CA LEU A 59 9.56 -26.47 34.66
C LEU A 59 10.13 -25.10 34.28
N LEU A 60 11.29 -24.73 34.83
CA LEU A 60 11.97 -23.49 34.48
C LEU A 60 12.37 -23.49 33.00
N TRP A 61 12.93 -24.61 32.53
CA TRP A 61 13.30 -24.78 31.11
C TRP A 61 12.09 -24.73 30.18
N MET A 62 10.97 -25.35 30.54
CA MET A 62 9.77 -25.32 29.71
C MET A 62 9.11 -23.94 29.67
N TRP A 63 9.13 -23.19 30.77
CA TRP A 63 8.67 -21.80 30.78
C TRP A 63 9.53 -20.92 29.87
N LEU A 64 10.85 -21.08 29.94
CA LEU A 64 11.78 -20.36 29.07
C LEU A 64 11.57 -20.73 27.59
N LEU A 65 11.37 -22.01 27.29
CA LEU A 65 11.08 -22.51 25.94
C LEU A 65 9.74 -21.95 25.42
N SER A 66 8.70 -21.94 26.26
CA SER A 66 7.39 -21.35 25.94
C SER A 66 7.52 -19.86 25.60
N TYR A 67 8.21 -19.10 26.45
CA TYR A 67 8.44 -17.68 26.22
C TYR A 67 9.20 -17.43 24.90
N ALA A 68 10.24 -18.21 24.62
CA ALA A 68 11.00 -18.13 23.38
C ALA A 68 10.13 -18.44 22.16
N LEU A 69 9.31 -19.50 22.21
CA LEU A 69 8.39 -19.86 21.13
C LEU A 69 7.38 -18.75 20.83
N VAL A 70 6.76 -18.18 21.87
CA VAL A 70 5.81 -17.07 21.69
C VAL A 70 6.50 -15.87 21.05
N LYS A 71 7.72 -15.53 21.49
CA LYS A 71 8.48 -14.42 20.91
C LYS A 71 8.83 -14.64 19.44
N ILE A 72 9.23 -15.84 19.06
CA ILE A 72 9.53 -16.17 17.66
C ILE A 72 8.28 -16.02 16.78
N ILE A 73 7.13 -16.48 17.27
CA ILE A 73 5.88 -16.41 16.50
C ILE A 73 5.38 -14.97 16.37
N ASP A 74 5.41 -14.19 17.45
CA ASP A 74 5.09 -12.76 17.41
C ASP A 74 6.01 -11.99 16.44
N TYR A 75 7.31 -12.30 16.47
CA TYR A 75 8.28 -11.69 15.54
C TYR A 75 7.98 -12.02 14.08
N ARG A 76 7.72 -13.31 13.76
CA ARG A 76 7.33 -13.73 12.41
C ARG A 76 6.00 -13.10 11.97
N ALA A 77 5.02 -13.01 12.86
CA ALA A 77 3.73 -12.40 12.56
C ALA A 77 3.89 -10.90 12.23
N LYS A 78 4.71 -10.18 13.00
CA LYS A 78 5.03 -8.76 12.75
C LYS A 78 5.75 -8.55 11.42
N LEU A 79 6.72 -9.41 11.08
CA LEU A 79 7.41 -9.39 9.79
C LEU A 79 6.43 -9.58 8.63
N LEU A 80 5.59 -10.63 8.71
CA LEU A 80 4.61 -10.92 7.66
C LEU A 80 3.59 -9.79 7.49
N GLN A 81 3.23 -9.13 8.59
CA GLN A 81 2.32 -7.99 8.54
C GLN A 81 2.98 -6.78 7.87
N ARG A 82 4.25 -6.48 8.19
CA ARG A 82 5.01 -5.42 7.52
C ARG A 82 5.15 -5.66 6.03
N GLU A 83 5.51 -6.88 5.61
CA GLU A 83 5.62 -7.24 4.20
C GLU A 83 4.28 -7.03 3.46
N LYS A 84 3.16 -7.42 4.09
CA LYS A 84 1.82 -7.19 3.51
C LYS A 84 1.50 -5.70 3.40
N ASP A 85 1.76 -4.93 4.43
CA ASP A 85 1.51 -3.48 4.43
C ASP A 85 2.37 -2.77 3.38
N GLU A 86 3.62 -3.19 3.21
CA GLU A 86 4.52 -2.69 2.16
C GLU A 86 3.99 -3.02 0.76
N ILE A 87 3.53 -4.24 0.51
CA ILE A 87 2.93 -4.64 -0.77
C ILE A 87 1.67 -3.82 -1.08
N ILE A 88 0.81 -3.58 -0.09
CA ILE A 88 -0.39 -2.76 -0.26
C ILE A 88 -0.01 -1.32 -0.62
N ARG A 89 0.95 -0.73 0.09
CA ARG A 89 1.45 0.61 -0.22
C ARG A 89 2.06 0.70 -1.62
N GLN A 90 2.84 -0.31 -2.03
CA GLN A 90 3.42 -0.35 -3.37
C GLN A 90 2.33 -0.39 -4.45
N ARG A 91 1.29 -1.21 -4.27
CA ARG A 91 0.14 -1.24 -5.19
C ARG A 91 -0.60 0.08 -5.25
N GLU A 92 -0.80 0.75 -4.13
CA GLU A 92 -1.43 2.08 -4.11
C GLU A 92 -0.61 3.12 -4.87
N ILE A 93 0.73 3.07 -4.74
CA ILE A 93 1.64 3.94 -5.49
C ILE A 93 1.56 3.64 -6.99
N GLU A 94 1.65 2.37 -7.38
CA GLU A 94 1.58 1.93 -8.77
C GLU A 94 0.25 2.31 -9.44
N LEU A 95 -0.87 2.18 -8.71
CA LEU A 95 -2.18 2.60 -9.20
C LEU A 95 -2.24 4.11 -9.43
N LYS A 96 -1.71 4.92 -8.50
CA LYS A 96 -1.65 6.37 -8.65
C LYS A 96 -0.75 6.77 -9.82
N GLU A 97 0.39 6.12 -9.97
CA GLU A 97 1.31 6.35 -11.09
C GLU A 97 0.65 6.02 -12.43
N THR A 98 -0.05 4.89 -12.51
CA THR A 98 -0.82 4.50 -13.70
C THR A 98 -1.90 5.53 -14.02
N GLN A 99 -2.66 5.98 -13.01
CA GLN A 99 -3.69 7.02 -13.20
C GLN A 99 -3.10 8.33 -13.72
N LEU A 100 -1.94 8.75 -13.18
CA LEU A 100 -1.23 9.95 -13.65
C LEU A 100 -0.75 9.80 -15.09
N ASN A 101 -0.17 8.65 -15.44
CA ASN A 101 0.29 8.37 -16.80
C ASN A 101 -0.88 8.36 -17.81
N THR A 102 -2.00 7.70 -17.48
CA THR A 102 -3.21 7.73 -18.31
C THR A 102 -3.75 9.15 -18.46
N LEU A 103 -3.78 9.94 -17.38
CA LEU A 103 -4.22 11.33 -17.45
C LEU A 103 -3.31 12.15 -18.39
N HIS A 104 -2.00 11.95 -18.32
CA HIS A 104 -1.05 12.62 -19.22
C HIS A 104 -1.29 12.26 -20.70
N GLU A 105 -1.53 10.98 -20.99
CA GLU A 105 -1.87 10.52 -22.34
C GLU A 105 -3.18 11.15 -22.84
N VAL A 106 -4.22 11.18 -22.00
CA VAL A 106 -5.51 11.78 -22.33
C VAL A 106 -5.36 13.28 -22.59
N VAL A 107 -4.63 14.01 -21.74
CA VAL A 107 -4.37 15.45 -21.94
C VAL A 107 -3.64 15.70 -23.24
N ARG A 108 -2.64 14.87 -23.57
CA ARG A 108 -1.89 15.00 -24.81
C ARG A 108 -2.75 14.72 -26.04
N ALA A 109 -3.62 13.70 -25.97
CA ALA A 109 -4.57 13.39 -27.02
C ALA A 109 -5.57 14.55 -27.22
N LEU A 110 -6.16 15.05 -26.14
CA LEU A 110 -7.04 16.22 -26.18
C LEU A 110 -6.34 17.46 -26.75
N GLN A 111 -5.07 17.69 -26.38
CA GLN A 111 -4.31 18.80 -26.92
C GLN A 111 -4.14 18.70 -28.44
N HIS A 112 -3.83 17.51 -28.94
CA HIS A 112 -3.73 17.25 -30.38
C HIS A 112 -5.08 17.45 -31.08
N ASP A 113 -6.14 16.86 -30.52
CA ASP A 113 -7.47 16.85 -31.13
C ASP A 113 -8.18 18.21 -31.11
N ILE A 114 -7.87 19.07 -30.13
CA ILE A 114 -8.38 20.45 -30.06
C ILE A 114 -7.53 21.41 -30.91
N ASN A 115 -6.22 21.18 -31.05
CA ASN A 115 -5.36 22.04 -31.87
C ASN A 115 -5.73 22.03 -33.36
N ASN A 116 -6.19 20.88 -33.89
CA ASN A 116 -6.64 20.76 -35.28
C ASN A 116 -7.83 21.69 -35.61
N PRO A 117 -8.99 21.62 -34.92
CA PRO A 117 -10.10 22.52 -35.17
C PRO A 117 -9.76 23.98 -34.85
N LEU A 118 -8.92 24.27 -33.85
CA LEU A 118 -8.44 25.64 -33.61
C LEU A 118 -7.66 26.18 -34.81
N THR A 119 -6.77 25.38 -35.40
CA THR A 119 -6.03 25.74 -36.61
C THR A 119 -6.97 26.05 -37.77
N ILE A 120 -8.03 25.25 -37.93
CA ILE A 120 -9.08 25.47 -38.93
C ILE A 120 -9.81 26.80 -38.63
N ILE A 121 -10.23 27.04 -37.38
CA ILE A 121 -10.90 28.29 -36.97
C ILE A 121 -10.01 29.50 -37.25
N PHE A 122 -8.71 29.44 -36.94
CA PHE A 122 -7.77 30.52 -37.24
C PHE A 122 -7.59 30.75 -38.74
N ALA A 123 -7.51 29.68 -39.54
CA ALA A 123 -7.40 29.79 -40.99
C ALA A 123 -8.66 30.41 -41.62
N TYR A 124 -9.85 29.94 -41.23
CA TYR A 124 -11.12 30.43 -41.76
C TYR A 124 -11.46 31.83 -41.26
N SER A 125 -11.20 32.16 -39.99
CA SER A 125 -11.39 33.53 -39.48
C SER A 125 -10.52 34.52 -40.24
N ARG A 126 -9.24 34.20 -40.48
CA ARG A 126 -8.34 35.06 -41.28
C ARG A 126 -8.79 35.20 -42.73
N LYS A 127 -9.33 34.14 -43.33
CA LYS A 127 -9.89 34.19 -44.70
C LYS A 127 -11.15 35.06 -44.73
N ALA A 128 -12.05 34.90 -43.76
CA ALA A 128 -13.28 35.67 -43.64
C ALA A 128 -12.98 37.15 -43.39
N GLU A 129 -11.99 37.48 -42.55
CA GLU A 129 -11.55 38.85 -42.24
C GLU A 129 -11.14 39.60 -43.53
N ARG A 130 -10.42 38.93 -44.45
CA ARG A 130 -10.04 39.51 -45.75
C ARG A 130 -11.23 39.72 -46.69
N SER A 131 -12.25 38.87 -46.61
CA SER A 131 -13.44 38.95 -47.46
C SER A 131 -14.52 39.90 -46.92
N ALA A 132 -14.50 40.19 -45.63
CA ALA A 132 -15.49 41.02 -44.94
C ALA A 132 -15.04 42.49 -44.75
N THR A 133 -14.01 42.94 -45.47
CA THR A 133 -13.40 44.29 -45.31
C THR A 133 -14.39 45.44 -45.42
N GLU A 134 -15.50 45.25 -46.14
CA GLU A 134 -16.55 46.26 -46.36
C GLU A 134 -17.69 46.21 -45.34
N ASN A 135 -17.73 45.20 -44.45
CA ASN A 135 -18.78 45.06 -43.43
C ASN A 135 -18.17 45.08 -42.01
N PRO A 136 -18.24 46.23 -41.31
CA PRO A 136 -17.67 46.40 -39.97
C PRO A 136 -18.25 45.45 -38.92
N GLU A 137 -19.54 45.11 -39.02
CA GLU A 137 -20.24 44.25 -38.06
C GLU A 137 -19.74 42.80 -38.16
N VAL A 138 -19.55 42.31 -39.38
CA VAL A 138 -18.99 40.96 -39.62
C VAL A 138 -17.54 40.86 -39.18
N LEU A 139 -16.76 41.93 -39.35
CA LEU A 139 -15.39 42.04 -38.84
C LEU A 139 -15.32 41.90 -37.31
N GLU A 140 -16.27 42.51 -36.60
CA GLU A 140 -16.36 42.41 -35.14
C GLU A 140 -16.64 40.97 -34.69
N PHE A 141 -17.62 40.29 -35.31
CA PHE A 141 -17.90 38.87 -35.01
C PHE A 141 -16.71 37.96 -35.28
N ILE A 142 -15.99 38.17 -36.39
CA ILE A 142 -14.80 37.37 -36.72
C ILE A 142 -13.70 37.58 -35.67
N LYS A 143 -13.53 38.81 -35.20
CA LYS A 143 -12.57 39.14 -34.14
C LYS A 143 -12.94 38.46 -32.83
N GLU A 144 -14.22 38.48 -32.45
CA GLU A 144 -14.71 37.81 -31.24
C GLU A 144 -14.52 36.28 -31.29
N ILE A 145 -14.76 35.66 -32.44
CA ILE A 145 -14.48 34.22 -32.67
C ILE A 145 -12.99 33.94 -32.48
N ARG A 146 -12.12 34.79 -33.03
CA ARG A 146 -10.66 34.62 -32.94
C ARG A 146 -10.16 34.79 -31.50
N GLU A 147 -10.66 35.78 -30.78
CA GLU A 147 -10.34 35.98 -29.37
C GLU A 147 -10.82 34.81 -28.51
N SER A 148 -11.99 34.26 -28.79
CA SER A 148 -12.50 33.06 -28.12
C SER A 148 -11.63 31.83 -28.38
N ALA A 149 -11.21 31.62 -29.63
CA ALA A 149 -10.30 30.54 -30.00
C ALA A 149 -8.93 30.68 -29.30
N ASP A 150 -8.40 31.90 -29.19
CA ASP A 150 -7.14 32.18 -28.49
C ASP A 150 -7.25 31.90 -26.98
N ARG A 151 -8.36 32.29 -26.35
CA ARG A 151 -8.65 31.94 -24.94
C ARG A 151 -8.70 30.43 -24.70
N ILE A 152 -9.28 29.66 -25.62
CA ILE A 152 -9.32 28.20 -25.56
C ILE A 152 -7.91 27.62 -25.70
N ALA A 153 -7.14 28.08 -26.69
CA ALA A 153 -5.76 27.65 -26.91
C ALA A 153 -4.88 27.88 -25.67
N LYS A 154 -5.00 29.06 -25.06
CA LYS A 154 -4.27 29.43 -23.85
C LYS A 154 -4.68 28.57 -22.65
N SER A 155 -5.98 28.39 -22.42
CA SER A 155 -6.49 27.57 -21.30
C SER A 155 -6.03 26.11 -21.41
N LEU A 156 -6.01 25.57 -22.63
CA LEU A 156 -5.52 24.22 -22.91
C LEU A 156 -4.01 24.08 -22.68
N ALA A 157 -3.23 25.07 -23.08
CA ALA A 157 -1.79 25.12 -22.84
C ALA A 157 -1.46 25.23 -21.34
N ASP A 158 -2.19 26.07 -20.61
CA ASP A 158 -2.02 26.24 -19.17
C ASP A 158 -2.41 24.96 -18.41
N PHE A 159 -3.49 24.28 -18.82
CA PHE A 159 -3.90 23.00 -18.25
C PHE A 159 -2.87 21.90 -18.48
N SER A 160 -2.33 21.78 -19.71
CA SER A 160 -1.27 20.82 -20.05
C SER A 160 0.02 21.05 -19.25
N ARG A 161 0.42 22.33 -19.09
CA ARG A 161 1.60 22.70 -18.29
C ARG A 161 1.40 22.41 -16.81
N ALA A 162 0.24 22.78 -16.23
CA ALA A 162 -0.04 22.56 -14.81
C ALA A 162 0.06 21.09 -14.40
N GLN A 163 -0.30 20.16 -15.30
CA GLN A 163 -0.14 18.72 -15.06
C GLN A 163 1.31 18.23 -15.12
N THR A 164 2.19 18.92 -15.86
CA THR A 164 3.63 18.58 -15.91
C THR A 164 4.34 18.91 -14.58
N TYR A 165 3.74 19.73 -13.71
CA TYR A 165 4.33 20.20 -12.45
C TYR A 165 4.06 19.32 -11.21
N GLN A 166 3.47 18.13 -11.36
CA GLN A 166 3.20 17.20 -10.25
C GLN A 166 3.69 15.81 -10.71
N THR A 167 4.68 15.11 -10.15
CA THR A 167 5.26 15.01 -8.80
C THR A 167 6.61 14.27 -8.92
N VAL A 168 7.68 14.74 -8.28
CA VAL A 168 8.89 13.92 -8.04
C VAL A 168 8.80 13.34 -6.63
N THR A 169 8.56 12.04 -6.54
CA THR A 169 8.56 11.29 -5.28
C THR A 169 10.01 10.99 -4.90
N THR A 170 10.54 11.71 -3.92
CA THR A 170 11.84 11.37 -3.31
C THR A 170 11.63 10.50 -2.06
N PRO A 171 12.63 9.73 -1.61
CA PRO A 171 12.56 8.97 -0.36
C PRO A 171 12.30 9.83 0.90
N PHE A 172 12.27 11.16 0.78
CA PHE A 172 12.01 12.11 1.87
C PHE A 172 10.67 12.87 1.74
N GLY A 173 9.81 12.48 0.78
CA GLY A 173 8.51 13.13 0.54
C GLY A 173 8.40 13.82 -0.83
N PRO A 174 7.22 14.36 -1.18
CA PRO A 174 6.98 15.00 -2.48
C PRO A 174 7.72 16.35 -2.54
N ILE A 175 8.61 16.50 -3.53
CA ILE A 175 9.27 17.78 -3.79
C ILE A 175 8.84 18.25 -5.18
N THR A 176 8.44 19.52 -5.29
CA THR A 176 8.18 20.18 -6.57
C THR A 176 9.52 20.41 -7.28
N SER A 177 9.78 19.68 -8.37
CA SER A 177 10.97 19.89 -9.21
C SER A 177 10.56 20.58 -10.50
N HIS A 178 11.23 21.69 -10.82
CA HIS A 178 11.08 22.37 -12.11
C HIS A 178 11.41 21.41 -13.26
N GLY A 179 10.48 21.28 -14.20
CA GLY A 179 10.79 20.77 -15.53
C GLY A 179 11.87 21.66 -16.12
N LYS A 180 13.04 21.08 -16.43
CA LYS A 180 14.16 21.80 -17.02
C LYS A 180 13.67 22.60 -18.22
N GLU A 181 13.83 23.90 -18.09
CA GLU A 181 13.76 24.87 -19.17
C GLU A 181 14.81 24.44 -20.22
N ASN A 182 14.35 23.86 -21.33
CA ASN A 182 15.19 23.70 -22.51
C ASN A 182 15.46 25.10 -23.04
N VAL A 183 16.57 25.70 -22.61
CA VAL A 183 17.17 26.88 -23.23
C VAL A 183 17.76 26.41 -24.56
N PRO A 184 17.21 26.84 -25.71
CA PRO A 184 17.86 26.57 -26.99
C PRO A 184 19.06 27.51 -27.11
N SER A 185 20.25 26.90 -27.17
CA SER A 185 21.47 27.50 -27.70
C SER A 185 21.41 27.65 -29.22
#